data_AF-A0A839SIV0-F1
#
_entry.id   AF-A0A839SIV0-F1
#
_cell.length_a   1.000
_cell.length_b   1.000
_cell.length_c   1.000
_cell.angle_alpha   90.00
_cell.angle_beta   90.00
_cell.angle_gamma   90.00
#
_symmetry.space_group_name_H-M   'P 1'
#
loop_
_entity.id
_entity.type
_entity.pdbx_description
1 polymer ?
#
loop_
_entity_poly.entity_id
_entity_poly.type
_entity_poly.pdbx_seq_one_letter_code
_entity_poly.pdbx_strand_id
1 'polypeptide(L)'
;MADLTPPYQNKSLADIPGEVWKDIPGFESTYQASTLGRIKSLDRIIPHPRLYQQFVKGQILSQKVNQNQNLKTGDPSIYLSVTLTVESEPKCFNTRRLIYKTFIDPHLDYEKDGLYVINLDGDGYNNQPENLRLMTKSEKSLRAFARDRVPPSILKTGDRTHWRKNYSTSKPVEQYDLKGNFIKEYRSIKEAARQTRIEDKVIIQVAKGMYKQWNGFVWKYREK
;
A
#
# COMPACT_ATOMS: atom_id res chain seq x y z
N MET A 1 34.93 5.86 -21.87
CA MET A 1 33.60 6.23 -21.33
C MET A 1 33.74 6.24 -19.82
N ALA A 2 33.71 7.41 -19.18
CA ALA A 2 33.89 7.51 -17.74
C ALA A 2 32.81 6.68 -17.05
N ASP A 3 33.25 5.81 -16.15
CA ASP A 3 32.41 4.91 -15.36
C ASP A 3 31.50 5.77 -14.45
N LEU A 4 30.33 6.16 -14.97
CA LEU A 4 29.37 7.02 -14.29
C LEU A 4 28.68 6.20 -13.20
N THR A 5 29.40 5.99 -12.11
CA THR A 5 28.87 5.39 -10.89
C THR A 5 27.61 6.17 -10.50
N PRO A 6 26.44 5.51 -10.39
CA PRO A 6 25.21 6.18 -10.00
C PRO A 6 25.39 6.95 -8.68
N PRO A 7 24.78 8.14 -8.52
CA PRO A 7 25.00 8.98 -7.34
C PRO A 7 24.82 8.24 -6.01
N TYR A 8 23.83 7.35 -5.91
CA TYR A 8 23.56 6.59 -4.69
C TYR A 8 24.65 5.56 -4.31
N GLN A 9 25.51 5.18 -5.27
CA GLN A 9 26.65 4.28 -5.06
C GLN A 9 27.95 5.05 -4.82
N ASN A 10 28.03 6.33 -5.22
CA ASN A 10 29.23 7.15 -5.07
C ASN A 10 29.44 7.56 -3.60
N LYS A 11 30.41 6.92 -2.94
CA LYS A 11 30.80 7.19 -1.55
C LYS A 11 31.88 8.28 -1.39
N SER A 12 32.34 8.88 -2.47
CA SER A 12 33.33 9.96 -2.42
C SER A 12 32.73 11.22 -1.81
N LEU A 13 33.46 11.81 -0.85
CA LEU A 13 33.15 13.12 -0.27
C LEU A 13 33.47 14.28 -1.21
N ALA A 14 34.07 14.02 -2.38
CA ALA A 14 34.29 15.04 -3.39
C ALA A 14 32.95 15.63 -3.87
N ASP A 15 32.94 16.94 -4.08
CA ASP A 15 31.78 17.65 -4.57
C ASP A 15 31.44 17.21 -5.99
N ILE A 16 30.16 16.94 -6.22
CA ILE A 16 29.61 16.68 -7.56
C ILE A 16 29.01 18.00 -8.08
N PRO A 17 29.31 18.41 -9.32
CA PRO A 17 28.74 19.63 -9.89
C PRO A 17 27.21 19.68 -9.79
N GLY A 18 26.66 20.80 -9.29
CA GLY A 18 25.22 20.99 -9.12
C GLY A 18 24.61 20.31 -7.89
N GLU A 19 25.41 19.61 -7.09
CA GLU A 19 24.93 19.00 -5.86
C GLU A 19 24.84 20.02 -4.72
N VAL A 20 23.68 20.09 -4.07
CA VAL A 20 23.45 20.92 -2.90
C VAL A 20 23.10 20.04 -1.71
N TRP A 21 23.73 20.28 -0.57
CA TRP A 21 23.49 19.57 0.69
C TRP A 21 22.65 20.42 1.65
N LYS A 22 21.69 19.79 2.33
CA LYS A 22 20.87 20.39 3.39
C LYS A 22 20.71 19.42 4.57
N ASP A 23 20.53 19.97 5.76
CA ASP A 23 20.21 19.19 6.95
C ASP A 23 18.88 18.47 6.81
N ILE A 24 18.83 17.22 7.26
CA ILE A 24 17.60 16.43 7.23
C ILE A 24 16.72 16.85 8.43
N PRO A 25 15.45 17.26 8.22
CA PRO A 25 14.59 17.70 9.32
C PRO A 25 14.36 16.62 10.39
N GLY A 26 14.72 16.93 11.64
CA GLY A 26 14.75 16.02 12.80
C GLY A 26 16.09 15.30 13.00
N PHE A 27 17.11 15.65 12.21
CA PHE A 27 18.45 15.08 12.20
C PHE A 27 19.54 16.14 12.02
N GLU A 28 19.22 17.38 12.41
CA GLU A 28 20.09 18.54 12.27
C GLU A 28 21.44 18.28 12.94
N SER A 29 22.52 18.83 12.37
CA SER A 29 23.91 18.62 12.82
C SER A 29 24.40 17.16 12.78
N THR A 30 23.58 16.21 12.32
CA THR A 30 23.87 14.77 12.42
C THR A 30 23.92 14.12 11.05
N TYR A 31 22.96 14.45 10.19
CA TYR A 31 22.86 13.93 8.82
C TYR A 31 22.40 15.01 7.83
N GLN A 32 22.94 14.93 6.62
CA GLN A 32 22.56 15.79 5.49
C GLN A 32 22.14 14.95 4.29
N ALA A 33 21.21 15.50 3.51
CA ALA A 33 20.77 14.96 2.23
C ALA A 33 21.17 15.89 1.09
N SER A 34 21.43 15.31 -0.09
CA SER A 34 21.81 16.04 -1.28
C SER A 34 20.71 16.04 -2.35
N THR A 35 20.71 17.06 -3.22
CA THR A 35 19.81 17.14 -4.40
C THR A 35 19.97 15.97 -5.36
N LEU A 36 21.08 15.22 -5.31
CA LEU A 36 21.30 14.01 -6.11
C LEU A 36 20.80 12.73 -5.41
N GLY A 37 20.15 12.85 -4.26
CA GLY A 37 19.64 11.72 -3.50
C GLY A 37 20.70 11.00 -2.66
N ARG A 38 21.88 11.61 -2.46
CA ARG A 38 22.93 11.11 -1.54
C ARG A 38 22.62 11.53 -0.11
N ILE A 39 23.10 10.75 0.85
CA ILE A 39 22.92 11.03 2.28
C ILE A 39 24.27 10.85 2.96
N LYS A 40 24.68 11.81 3.79
CA LYS A 40 25.94 11.76 4.53
C LYS A 40 25.71 11.97 6.02
N SER A 41 26.54 11.34 6.84
CA SER A 41 26.71 11.71 8.24
C SER A 41 27.72 12.85 8.35
N LEU A 42 27.54 13.69 9.36
CA LEU A 42 28.51 14.73 9.72
C LEU A 42 29.48 14.22 10.79
N ASP A 43 30.63 14.88 10.88
CA ASP A 43 31.59 14.69 11.98
C ASP A 43 30.88 14.96 13.31
N ARG A 44 30.97 14.02 14.25
CA ARG A 44 30.29 14.15 15.55
C ARG A 44 30.99 13.36 16.65
N ILE A 45 30.74 13.76 17.89
CA ILE A 45 31.19 13.05 19.07
C ILE A 45 30.01 12.24 19.61
N ILE A 46 30.18 10.93 19.79
CA ILE A 46 29.16 10.04 20.34
C ILE A 46 29.59 9.48 21.71
N PRO A 47 28.66 9.14 22.61
CA PRO A 47 28.98 8.41 23.83
C PRO A 47 29.60 7.04 23.51
N HIS A 48 30.65 6.67 24.23
CA HIS A 48 31.30 5.37 24.07
C HIS A 48 31.46 4.66 25.43
N PRO A 49 31.01 3.40 25.59
CA PRO A 49 30.96 2.72 26.90
C PRO A 49 32.28 2.67 27.67
N ARG A 50 33.43 2.66 26.96
CA ARG A 50 34.76 2.59 27.58
C ARG A 50 35.57 3.89 27.55
N LEU A 51 35.25 4.78 26.62
CA LEU A 51 36.08 5.98 26.36
C LEU A 51 35.37 7.26 26.82
N TYR A 52 34.18 7.12 27.41
CA TYR A 52 33.19 8.17 27.66
C TYR A 52 32.66 8.79 26.35
N GLN A 53 33.54 9.19 25.45
CA GLN A 53 33.22 9.80 24.17
C GLN A 53 34.13 9.27 23.05
N GLN A 54 33.64 9.29 21.81
CA GLN A 54 34.37 8.92 20.62
C GLN A 54 34.04 9.88 19.47
N PHE A 55 35.06 10.37 18.78
CA PHE A 55 34.89 11.09 17.52
C PHE A 55 34.59 10.12 16.38
N VAL A 56 33.53 10.40 15.61
CA VAL A 56 33.14 9.66 14.42
C VAL A 56 33.18 10.61 13.24
N LYS A 57 34.02 10.26 12.26
CA LYS A 57 34.13 11.00 11.01
C LYS A 57 32.88 10.79 10.14
N GLY A 58 32.39 11.88 9.57
CA GLY A 58 31.32 11.94 8.61
C GLY A 58 31.67 11.22 7.31
N GLN A 59 30.69 10.58 6.71
CA GLN A 59 30.85 9.79 5.49
C GLN A 59 29.54 9.73 4.72
N ILE A 60 29.63 9.46 3.41
CA ILE A 60 28.44 9.16 2.61
C ILE A 60 27.92 7.77 3.00
N LEU A 61 26.66 7.72 3.40
CA LEU A 61 26.01 6.51 3.88
C LEU A 61 25.68 5.59 2.71
N SER A 62 25.85 4.29 2.94
CA SER A 62 25.48 3.27 1.97
C SER A 62 23.97 3.11 1.91
N GLN A 63 23.41 3.13 0.71
CA GLN A 63 21.99 2.92 0.49
C GLN A 63 21.73 1.48 0.07
N LYS A 64 20.79 0.82 0.74
CA LYS A 64 20.33 -0.52 0.41
C LYS A 64 19.29 -0.43 -0.72
N VAL A 65 19.49 -1.25 -1.74
CA VAL A 65 18.49 -1.47 -2.80
C VAL A 65 17.47 -2.48 -2.31
N ASN A 66 16.21 -2.07 -2.23
CA ASN A 66 15.10 -2.97 -1.96
C ASN A 66 14.31 -3.15 -3.25
N GLN A 67 13.98 -4.40 -3.58
CA GLN A 67 13.26 -4.72 -4.80
C GLN A 67 12.18 -5.77 -4.52
N ASN A 68 11.03 -5.59 -5.15
CA ASN A 68 9.94 -6.55 -5.15
C ASN A 68 9.52 -6.83 -6.59
N GLN A 69 9.49 -8.10 -7.00
CA GLN A 69 9.06 -8.46 -8.34
C GLN A 69 7.55 -8.34 -8.48
N ASN A 70 7.09 -7.80 -9.61
CA ASN A 70 5.68 -7.75 -9.92
C ASN A 70 5.19 -9.11 -10.44
N LEU A 71 4.13 -9.66 -9.83
CA LEU A 71 3.61 -10.98 -10.19
C LEU A 71 3.11 -11.10 -11.64
N LYS A 72 2.72 -9.99 -12.28
CA LYS A 72 2.17 -9.98 -13.64
C LYS A 72 3.24 -9.70 -14.69
N THR A 73 4.04 -8.67 -14.47
CA THR A 73 5.01 -8.15 -15.45
C THR A 73 6.42 -8.70 -15.24
N GLY A 74 6.73 -9.28 -14.07
CA GLY A 74 8.10 -9.68 -13.69
C GLY A 74 9.01 -8.51 -13.30
N ASP A 75 8.71 -7.31 -13.80
CA ASP A 75 9.47 -6.09 -13.54
C ASP A 75 9.64 -5.81 -12.03
N PRO A 76 10.87 -5.50 -11.59
CA PRO A 76 11.13 -5.15 -10.20
C PRO A 76 10.60 -3.74 -9.89
N SER A 77 9.90 -3.61 -8.76
CA SER A 77 9.66 -2.32 -8.11
C SER A 77 10.81 -2.07 -7.13
N ILE A 78 11.61 -1.05 -7.42
CA ILE A 78 12.82 -0.74 -6.65
C ILE A 78 12.60 0.48 -5.78
N TYR A 79 13.23 0.50 -4.60
CA TYR A 79 13.39 1.71 -3.79
C TYR A 79 14.66 1.64 -2.95
N LEU A 80 15.29 2.79 -2.75
CA LEU A 80 16.45 2.92 -1.88
C LEU A 80 16.05 3.17 -0.43
N SER A 81 16.82 2.58 0.49
CA SER A 81 16.73 2.87 1.93
C SER A 81 18.10 3.09 2.54
N VAL A 82 18.19 3.98 3.51
CA VAL A 82 19.40 4.24 4.30
C VAL A 82 19.13 3.97 5.78
N THR A 83 20.14 3.54 6.52
CA THR A 83 20.05 3.41 7.98
C THR A 83 20.63 4.66 8.64
N LEU A 84 19.84 5.34 9.46
CA LEU A 84 20.28 6.45 10.31
C LEU A 84 20.20 6.00 11.76
N THR A 85 21.23 6.28 12.55
CA THR A 85 21.22 6.07 13.99
C THR A 85 20.54 7.25 14.68
N VAL A 86 19.52 6.95 15.49
CA VAL A 86 18.71 7.91 16.24
C VAL A 86 18.75 7.48 17.70
N GLU A 87 19.22 8.33 18.62
CA GLU A 87 19.30 7.98 20.06
C GLU A 87 20.05 6.66 20.34
N SER A 88 21.11 6.38 19.57
CA SER A 88 21.88 5.11 19.59
C SER A 88 21.20 3.89 18.97
N GLU A 89 19.97 4.01 18.48
CA GLU A 89 19.24 2.93 17.81
C GLU A 89 19.26 3.10 16.27
N PRO A 90 19.70 2.09 15.50
CA PRO A 90 19.68 2.15 14.04
C PRO A 90 18.25 2.01 13.50
N LYS A 91 17.80 2.99 12.69
CA LYS A 91 16.49 2.98 12.04
C LYS A 91 16.64 3.08 10.53
N CYS A 92 15.90 2.25 9.80
CA CYS A 92 15.89 2.25 8.33
C CYS A 92 14.86 3.26 7.81
N PHE A 93 15.31 4.17 6.95
CA PHE A 93 14.49 5.18 6.31
C PHE A 93 14.50 5.00 4.80
N ASN A 94 13.38 5.33 4.16
CA ASN A 94 13.28 5.34 2.71
C ASN A 94 13.92 6.61 2.15
N THR A 95 14.86 6.49 1.21
CA THR A 95 15.69 7.61 0.73
C THR A 95 14.85 8.74 0.16
N ARG A 96 13.95 8.47 -0.80
CA ARG A 96 13.08 9.51 -1.39
C ARG A 96 12.24 10.24 -0.35
N ARG A 97 11.82 9.57 0.73
CA ARG A 97 11.08 10.24 1.82
C ARG A 97 11.94 11.26 2.54
N LEU A 98 13.20 10.92 2.80
CA LEU A 98 14.15 11.87 3.40
C LEU A 98 14.41 13.04 2.46
N ILE A 99 14.70 12.78 1.18
CA ILE A 99 14.94 13.84 0.19
C ILE A 99 13.73 14.76 0.05
N TYR A 100 12.53 14.20 -0.08
CA TYR A 100 11.30 14.98 -0.18
C TYR A 100 11.10 15.88 1.04
N LYS A 101 11.32 15.32 2.24
CA LYS A 101 11.21 16.08 3.50
C LYS A 101 12.26 17.21 3.56
N THR A 102 13.48 16.96 3.12
CA THR A 102 14.57 17.94 3.17
C THR A 102 14.41 19.08 2.16
N PHE A 103 13.95 18.80 0.94
CA PHE A 103 13.99 19.79 -0.15
C PHE A 103 12.62 20.35 -0.55
N ILE A 104 11.52 19.66 -0.24
CA ILE A 104 10.18 20.03 -0.72
C ILE A 104 9.27 20.40 0.44
N ASP A 105 9.08 19.50 1.41
CA ASP A 105 8.18 19.75 2.54
C ASP A 105 8.70 19.14 3.85
N PRO A 106 9.30 19.95 4.74
CA PRO A 106 9.82 19.49 6.03
C PRO A 106 8.75 19.08 7.03
N HIS A 107 7.50 19.50 6.84
CA HIS A 107 6.39 19.30 7.77
C HIS A 107 5.52 18.09 7.44
N LEU A 108 5.77 17.42 6.31
CA LEU A 108 5.01 16.26 5.86
C LEU A 108 4.99 15.14 6.91
N ASP A 109 3.79 14.71 7.30
CA ASP A 109 3.55 13.63 8.26
C ASP A 109 2.94 12.42 7.56
N TYR A 110 3.78 11.42 7.27
CA TYR A 110 3.38 10.23 6.53
C TYR A 110 2.28 9.40 7.19
N GLU A 111 2.14 9.48 8.52
CA GLU A 111 1.11 8.72 9.25
C GLU A 111 -0.23 9.43 9.20
N LYS A 112 -0.24 10.77 9.26
CA LYS A 112 -1.48 11.57 9.23
C LYS A 112 -2.00 11.79 7.81
N ASP A 113 -1.11 12.11 6.87
CA ASP A 113 -1.52 12.56 5.55
C ASP A 113 -1.90 11.40 4.62
N GLY A 114 -1.40 10.18 4.91
CA GLY A 114 -1.66 9.00 4.09
C GLY A 114 -1.12 9.08 2.65
N LEU A 115 -0.18 9.99 2.40
CA LEU A 115 0.41 10.27 1.10
C LEU A 115 1.66 9.41 0.84
N TYR A 116 1.90 9.11 -0.44
CA TYR A 116 3.07 8.39 -0.90
C TYR A 116 3.96 9.31 -1.74
N VAL A 117 5.25 9.38 -1.39
CA VAL A 117 6.26 9.97 -2.26
C VAL A 117 6.61 8.96 -3.35
N ILE A 118 6.55 9.36 -4.62
CA ILE A 118 6.87 8.53 -5.78
C ILE A 118 7.78 9.26 -6.77
N ASN A 119 8.58 8.48 -7.50
CA ASN A 119 9.41 8.90 -8.63
C ASN A 119 8.54 9.08 -9.89
N LEU A 120 8.65 10.22 -10.58
CA LEU A 120 7.84 10.54 -11.76
C LEU A 120 8.15 9.59 -12.91
N ASP A 121 9.44 9.45 -13.25
CA ASP A 121 9.97 8.53 -14.25
C ASP A 121 9.65 7.05 -13.97
N GLY A 122 9.47 6.69 -12.71
CA GLY A 122 9.28 5.30 -12.27
C GLY A 122 10.59 4.56 -11.99
N ASP A 123 11.72 5.25 -12.01
CA ASP A 123 13.01 4.72 -11.57
C ASP A 123 13.17 4.94 -10.05
N GLY A 124 13.32 3.84 -9.31
CA GLY A 124 13.52 3.86 -7.85
C GLY A 124 14.92 4.32 -7.41
N TYR A 125 15.87 4.41 -8.34
CA TYR A 125 17.22 4.90 -8.09
C TYR A 125 17.29 6.43 -8.19
N ASN A 126 16.50 7.04 -9.09
CA ASN A 126 16.47 8.48 -9.29
C ASN A 126 15.64 9.19 -8.21
N ASN A 127 16.29 9.56 -7.11
CA ASN A 127 15.65 10.22 -5.97
C ASN A 127 15.92 11.74 -5.91
N GLN A 128 16.15 12.38 -7.05
CA GLN A 128 16.29 13.84 -7.12
C GLN A 128 14.98 14.55 -6.77
N PRO A 129 14.99 15.69 -6.04
CA PRO A 129 13.78 16.39 -5.63
C PRO A 129 12.79 16.65 -6.78
N GLU A 130 13.29 17.06 -7.95
CA GLU A 130 12.49 17.36 -9.15
C GLU A 130 11.73 16.13 -9.68
N ASN A 131 12.26 14.93 -9.46
CA ASN A 131 11.63 13.67 -9.86
C ASN A 131 10.65 13.13 -8.80
N LEU A 132 10.51 13.80 -7.64
CA LEU A 132 9.66 13.32 -6.56
C LEU A 132 8.35 14.10 -6.49
N ARG A 133 7.23 13.37 -6.32
CA ARG A 133 5.92 13.96 -6.06
C ARG A 133 5.15 13.20 -4.99
N LEU A 134 4.20 13.88 -4.35
CA LEU A 134 3.17 13.23 -3.55
C LEU A 134 2.09 12.63 -4.43
N MET A 135 1.50 11.55 -3.93
CA MET A 135 0.41 10.84 -4.60
C MET A 135 -0.43 10.13 -3.55
N THR A 136 -1.74 10.15 -3.74
CA THR A 136 -2.68 9.42 -2.89
C THR A 136 -2.62 7.92 -3.16
N LYS A 137 -3.15 7.12 -2.22
CA LYS A 137 -3.30 5.67 -2.41
C LYS A 137 -4.11 5.30 -3.66
N SER A 138 -5.17 6.07 -3.95
CA SER A 138 -6.04 5.84 -5.10
C SER A 138 -5.30 6.06 -6.42
N GLU A 139 -4.62 7.21 -6.55
CA GLU A 139 -3.82 7.54 -7.74
C GLU A 139 -2.68 6.54 -7.96
N LYS A 140 -2.02 6.09 -6.87
CA LYS A 140 -1.02 5.02 -6.95
C LYS A 140 -1.61 3.74 -7.55
N SER A 141 -2.80 3.36 -7.12
CA SER A 141 -3.52 2.18 -7.62
C SER A 141 -3.89 2.35 -9.09
N LEU A 142 -4.43 3.51 -9.47
CA LEU A 142 -4.78 3.83 -10.86
C LEU A 142 -3.54 3.81 -11.76
N ARG A 143 -2.41 4.36 -11.30
CA ARG A 143 -1.13 4.30 -12.02
C ARG A 143 -0.65 2.87 -12.23
N ALA A 144 -0.79 1.99 -11.23
CA ALA A 144 -0.44 0.57 -11.38
C ALA A 144 -1.34 -0.12 -12.40
N PHE A 145 -2.64 0.21 -12.41
CA PHE A 145 -3.61 -0.29 -13.39
C PHE A 145 -3.29 0.19 -14.81
N ALA A 146 -3.05 1.49 -15.00
CA ALA A 146 -2.71 2.09 -16.29
C ALA A 146 -1.40 1.55 -16.88
N ARG A 147 -0.46 1.11 -16.03
CA ARG A 147 0.81 0.46 -16.43
C ARG A 147 0.70 -1.05 -16.61
N ASP A 148 -0.51 -1.60 -16.52
CA ASP A 148 -0.79 -3.03 -16.61
C ASP A 148 -0.03 -3.90 -15.58
N ARG A 149 0.26 -3.34 -14.41
CA ARG A 149 1.02 -3.99 -13.32
C ARG A 149 0.14 -4.65 -12.26
N VAL A 150 -1.18 -4.61 -12.42
CA VAL A 150 -2.11 -5.21 -11.47
C VAL A 150 -2.37 -6.66 -11.89
N PRO A 151 -1.95 -7.66 -11.09
CA PRO A 151 -2.28 -9.04 -11.40
C PRO A 151 -3.80 -9.25 -11.38
N PRO A 152 -4.34 -10.11 -12.26
CA PRO A 152 -5.75 -10.46 -12.20
C PRO A 152 -6.07 -11.00 -10.81
N SER A 153 -7.21 -10.58 -10.26
CA SER A 153 -7.65 -11.08 -8.96
C SER A 153 -7.94 -12.57 -9.09
N ILE A 154 -7.10 -13.41 -8.46
CA ILE A 154 -7.29 -14.88 -8.40
C ILE A 154 -8.71 -15.20 -7.91
N LEU A 155 -9.24 -14.39 -7.00
CA LEU A 155 -10.62 -14.53 -6.54
C LEU A 155 -11.62 -14.31 -7.68
N LYS A 156 -11.43 -13.32 -8.57
CA LYS A 156 -12.36 -13.07 -9.69
C LYS A 156 -12.26 -14.11 -10.80
N THR A 157 -11.09 -14.72 -11.02
CA THR A 157 -10.83 -15.60 -12.16
C THR A 157 -10.70 -17.08 -11.80
N GLY A 158 -10.61 -17.43 -10.53
CA GLY A 158 -10.49 -18.82 -10.08
C GLY A 158 -11.80 -19.59 -10.25
N ASP A 159 -11.70 -20.88 -10.61
CA ASP A 159 -12.83 -21.80 -10.56
C ASP A 159 -13.29 -22.00 -9.11
N ARG A 160 -14.56 -21.69 -8.85
CA ARG A 160 -15.20 -21.76 -7.53
C ARG A 160 -16.22 -22.88 -7.43
N THR A 161 -16.34 -23.75 -8.45
CA THR A 161 -17.31 -24.85 -8.48
C THR A 161 -17.18 -25.78 -7.27
N HIS A 162 -15.95 -26.08 -6.85
CA HIS A 162 -15.64 -26.96 -5.72
C HIS A 162 -15.68 -26.27 -4.35
N TRP A 163 -15.92 -24.96 -4.28
CA TRP A 163 -15.96 -24.26 -2.99
C TRP A 163 -17.22 -24.67 -2.21
N ARG A 164 -17.04 -25.08 -0.95
CA ARG A 164 -18.16 -25.38 -0.05
C ARG A 164 -19.04 -24.13 0.07
N LYS A 165 -20.32 -24.26 -0.29
CA LYS A 165 -21.30 -23.17 -0.13
C LYS A 165 -21.44 -22.86 1.35
N ASN A 166 -21.01 -21.67 1.75
CA ASN A 166 -21.16 -21.19 3.12
C ASN A 166 -22.49 -20.45 3.26
N TYR A 167 -23.34 -20.91 4.18
CA TYR A 167 -24.63 -20.32 4.51
C TYR A 167 -24.63 -19.62 5.88
N SER A 168 -23.47 -19.43 6.52
CA SER A 168 -23.38 -18.88 7.89
C SER A 168 -24.00 -17.49 8.04
N THR A 169 -24.04 -16.69 6.97
CA THR A 169 -24.67 -15.36 6.92
C THR A 169 -26.01 -15.35 6.19
N SER A 170 -26.44 -16.50 5.67
CA SER A 170 -27.72 -16.63 4.99
C SER A 170 -28.85 -16.75 6.00
N LYS A 171 -29.95 -16.02 5.75
CA LYS A 171 -31.20 -16.19 6.49
C LYS A 171 -32.07 -17.21 5.75
N PRO A 172 -32.47 -18.32 6.38
CA PRO A 172 -33.41 -19.26 5.77
C PRO A 172 -34.75 -18.58 5.51
N VAL A 173 -35.45 -19.04 4.48
CA VAL A 173 -36.73 -18.48 4.04
C VAL A 173 -37.70 -19.60 3.73
N GLU A 174 -38.95 -19.40 4.14
CA GLU A 174 -40.05 -20.35 3.98
C GLU A 174 -41.02 -19.81 2.92
N GLN A 175 -41.49 -20.70 2.05
CA GLN A 175 -42.43 -20.43 0.98
C GLN A 175 -43.80 -20.99 1.34
N TYR A 176 -44.85 -20.22 1.10
CA TYR A 176 -46.24 -20.57 1.34
C TYR A 176 -47.11 -20.30 0.12
N ASP A 177 -48.23 -21.02 0.00
CA ASP A 177 -49.29 -20.68 -0.95
C ASP A 177 -50.15 -19.50 -0.44
N LEU A 178 -51.08 -19.02 -1.28
CA LEU A 178 -52.01 -17.94 -0.91
C LEU A 178 -53.00 -18.31 0.20
N LYS A 179 -53.19 -19.61 0.46
CA LYS A 179 -54.06 -20.11 1.53
C LYS A 179 -53.30 -20.24 2.86
N GLY A 180 -51.99 -19.98 2.86
CA GLY A 180 -51.12 -20.08 4.04
C GLY A 180 -50.55 -21.47 4.27
N ASN A 181 -50.68 -22.41 3.33
CA ASN A 181 -50.08 -23.74 3.45
C ASN A 181 -48.57 -23.66 3.16
N PHE A 182 -47.78 -24.34 3.99
CA PHE A 182 -46.33 -24.43 3.81
C PHE A 182 -45.98 -25.25 2.56
N ILE A 183 -45.09 -24.71 1.72
CA ILE A 183 -44.62 -25.36 0.50
C ILE A 183 -43.22 -25.93 0.72
N LYS A 184 -42.27 -25.07 1.10
CA LYS A 184 -40.85 -25.44 1.18
C LYS A 184 -40.01 -24.44 1.97
N GLU A 185 -38.98 -24.94 2.64
CA GLU A 185 -37.92 -24.14 3.26
C GLU A 185 -36.66 -24.13 2.38
N TYR A 186 -36.02 -22.97 2.28
CA TYR A 186 -34.74 -22.78 1.60
C TYR A 186 -33.71 -22.23 2.57
N ARG A 187 -32.46 -22.71 2.48
CA ARG A 187 -31.38 -22.27 3.37
C ARG A 187 -30.97 -20.81 3.14
N SER A 188 -31.32 -20.26 1.98
CA SER A 188 -31.10 -18.85 1.64
C SER A 188 -32.09 -18.35 0.59
N ILE A 189 -32.34 -17.05 0.55
CA ILE A 189 -33.14 -16.42 -0.52
C ILE A 189 -32.53 -16.65 -1.91
N LYS A 190 -31.19 -16.64 -2.04
CA LYS A 190 -30.54 -16.92 -3.33
C LYS A 190 -30.80 -18.34 -3.82
N GLU A 191 -30.93 -19.28 -2.90
CA GLU A 191 -31.32 -20.65 -3.23
C GLU A 191 -32.79 -20.71 -3.66
N ALA A 192 -33.69 -20.06 -2.92
CA ALA A 192 -35.10 -19.94 -3.28
C ALA A 192 -35.26 -19.34 -4.68
N ALA A 193 -34.64 -18.19 -4.93
CA ALA A 193 -34.65 -17.50 -6.23
C ALA A 193 -34.19 -18.39 -7.39
N ARG A 194 -33.12 -19.16 -7.19
CA ARG A 194 -32.60 -20.08 -8.22
C ARG A 194 -33.59 -21.21 -8.53
N GLN A 195 -34.24 -21.77 -7.51
CA GLN A 195 -35.15 -22.91 -7.68
C GLN A 195 -36.53 -22.48 -8.20
N THR A 196 -37.05 -21.33 -7.74
CA THR A 196 -38.36 -20.83 -8.17
C THR A 196 -38.30 -19.93 -9.41
N ARG A 197 -37.09 -19.54 -9.85
CA ARG A 197 -36.85 -18.56 -10.91
C ARG A 197 -37.48 -17.19 -10.63
N ILE A 198 -37.67 -16.85 -9.36
CA ILE A 198 -38.15 -15.53 -8.90
C ILE A 198 -36.94 -14.68 -8.50
N GLU A 199 -36.98 -13.38 -8.79
CA GLU A 199 -35.92 -12.46 -8.39
C GLU A 199 -35.76 -12.40 -6.86
N ASP A 200 -34.51 -12.41 -6.40
CA ASP A 200 -34.16 -12.36 -4.98
C ASP A 200 -34.70 -11.10 -4.29
N LYS A 201 -34.64 -9.94 -4.96
CA LYS A 201 -35.17 -8.66 -4.49
C LYS A 201 -36.65 -8.77 -4.12
N VAL A 202 -37.42 -9.49 -4.93
CA VAL A 202 -38.87 -9.64 -4.75
C VAL A 202 -39.17 -10.55 -3.56
N ILE A 203 -38.46 -11.68 -3.45
CA ILE A 203 -38.57 -12.57 -2.29
C ILE A 203 -38.23 -11.81 -1.00
N ILE A 204 -37.20 -10.95 -1.02
CA ILE A 204 -36.83 -10.08 0.11
C ILE A 204 -37.98 -9.13 0.46
N GLN A 205 -38.58 -8.46 -0.52
CA GLN A 205 -39.66 -7.49 -0.28
C GLN A 205 -40.91 -8.15 0.30
N VAL A 206 -41.28 -9.34 -0.18
CA VAL A 206 -42.39 -10.11 0.38
C VAL A 206 -42.05 -10.61 1.79
N ALA A 207 -40.86 -11.18 2.00
CA ALA A 207 -40.43 -11.68 3.31
C ALA A 207 -40.27 -10.59 4.38
N LYS A 208 -40.05 -9.33 3.97
CA LYS A 208 -40.05 -8.14 4.83
C LYS A 208 -41.46 -7.57 5.08
N GLY A 209 -42.49 -8.10 4.43
CA GLY A 209 -43.86 -7.60 4.52
C GLY A 209 -44.12 -6.33 3.70
N MET A 210 -43.22 -5.92 2.81
CA MET A 210 -43.44 -4.77 1.92
C MET A 210 -44.49 -5.09 0.84
N TYR A 211 -44.58 -6.35 0.44
CA TYR A 211 -45.64 -6.87 -0.42
C TYR A 211 -46.32 -8.07 0.23
N LYS A 212 -47.62 -8.23 -0.01
CA LYS A 212 -48.41 -9.32 0.56
C LYS A 212 -48.10 -10.67 -0.08
N GLN A 213 -47.82 -10.70 -1.38
CA GLN A 213 -47.51 -11.90 -2.15
C GLN A 213 -46.76 -11.52 -3.43
N TRP A 214 -46.08 -12.49 -4.03
CA TRP A 214 -45.59 -12.38 -5.40
C TRP A 214 -45.73 -13.70 -6.14
N ASN A 215 -46.26 -13.63 -7.36
CA ASN A 215 -46.45 -14.78 -8.25
C ASN A 215 -47.22 -15.95 -7.59
N GLY A 216 -48.21 -15.63 -6.74
CA GLY A 216 -49.00 -16.65 -6.03
C GLY A 216 -48.33 -17.25 -4.80
N PHE A 217 -47.17 -16.71 -4.39
CA PHE A 217 -46.43 -17.18 -3.21
C PHE A 217 -46.26 -16.10 -2.17
N VAL A 218 -46.32 -16.53 -0.91
CA VAL A 218 -45.97 -15.72 0.26
C VAL A 218 -44.64 -16.25 0.80
N TRP A 219 -43.77 -15.33 1.24
CA TRP A 219 -42.45 -15.65 1.74
C TRP A 219 -42.30 -15.10 3.15
N LYS A 220 -41.64 -15.86 4.04
CA LYS A 220 -41.31 -15.40 5.39
C LYS A 220 -39.89 -15.84 5.75
N TYR A 221 -39.19 -15.02 6.51
CA TYR A 221 -37.93 -15.45 7.11
C TYR A 221 -38.22 -16.47 8.20
N ARG A 222 -37.46 -17.57 8.21
CA ARG A 222 -37.51 -18.52 9.32
C ARG A 222 -36.97 -17.85 10.58
N GLU A 223 -37.74 -17.90 11.66
CA GLU A 223 -37.30 -17.44 12.97
C GLU A 223 -36.21 -18.39 13.52
N LYS A 224 -35.26 -17.83 14.29
CA LYS A 224 -34.12 -18.57 14.82
C LYS A 224 -34.54 -19.61 15.85
#